data_AF-A0A3R6NIY6-F1
#
_entry.id   AF-A0A3R6NIY6-F1
#
_cell.length_a   1.000
_cell.length_b   1.000
_cell.length_c   1.000
_cell.angle_alpha   90.00
_cell.angle_beta   90.00
_cell.angle_gamma   90.00
#
_symmetry.space_group_name_H-M   'P 1'
#
loop_
_entity.id
_entity.type
_entity.pdbx_description
1 polymer ?
#
loop_
_entity_poly.entity_id
_entity_poly.type
_entity_poly.pdbx_seq_one_letter_code
_entity_poly.pdbx_strand_id
1 'polypeptide(L)'
;MIAISGKIWGDLWKEILEEKGSEIFESFTAYQYIEFYTDQIIRIYRERPEILRFSNNYKNFISREKIKEEALAEHLDVLKPAGALYHKFYEQARSDKSIRTDIPEQQLFTSVAIAMLAVAERYAQGIVWADDHKADHTQELEFLKEMLLTWCRTPENLEK
;
A
#
# COMPACT_ATOMS: atom_id res chain seq x y z
N MET A 1 10.19 -6.04 -17.85
CA MET A 1 8.97 -5.92 -17.01
C MET A 1 9.32 -6.07 -15.53
N ILE A 2 9.89 -7.19 -15.12
CA ILE A 2 10.18 -7.51 -13.71
C ILE A 2 11.21 -6.53 -13.09
N ALA A 3 12.40 -6.36 -13.70
CA ALA A 3 13.42 -5.38 -13.26
C ALA A 3 12.95 -3.91 -13.29
N ILE A 4 12.02 -3.58 -14.20
CA ILE A 4 11.45 -2.24 -14.32
C ILE A 4 10.52 -1.96 -13.12
N SER A 5 9.76 -2.96 -12.68
CA SER A 5 8.91 -2.84 -11.48
C SER A 5 9.74 -2.57 -10.23
N GLY A 6 10.79 -3.36 -9.99
CA GLY A 6 11.67 -3.15 -8.83
C GLY A 6 12.29 -1.76 -8.83
N LYS A 7 12.76 -1.27 -9.98
CA LYS A 7 13.31 0.08 -10.11
C LYS A 7 12.28 1.17 -9.81
N ILE A 8 11.08 1.09 -10.38
CA ILE A 8 10.02 2.11 -10.18
C ILE A 8 9.66 2.25 -8.70
N TRP A 9 9.39 1.13 -8.02
CA TRP A 9 9.03 1.15 -6.60
C TRP A 9 10.20 1.55 -5.70
N GLY A 10 11.43 1.12 -6.04
CA GLY A 10 12.63 1.51 -5.31
C GLY A 10 12.97 2.99 -5.44
N ASP A 11 12.83 3.57 -6.63
CA ASP A 11 13.05 5.00 -6.87
C ASP A 11 12.00 5.85 -6.14
N LEU A 12 10.72 5.43 -6.18
CA LEU A 12 9.65 6.08 -5.41
C LEU A 12 9.93 6.06 -3.90
N TRP A 13 10.37 4.91 -3.38
CA TRP A 13 10.70 4.79 -1.96
C TRP A 13 11.86 5.71 -1.55
N LYS A 14 12.89 5.82 -2.39
CA LYS A 14 14.01 6.76 -2.16
C LYS A 14 13.55 8.20 -2.18
N GLU A 15 12.73 8.60 -3.14
CA GLU A 15 12.20 9.97 -3.22
C GLU A 15 11.37 10.32 -1.97
N ILE A 16 10.54 9.39 -1.50
CA ILE A 16 9.77 9.54 -0.27
C ILE A 16 10.71 9.75 0.94
N LEU A 17 11.76 8.94 1.04
CA LEU A 17 12.75 9.07 2.11
C LEU A 17 13.54 10.37 2.04
N GLU A 18 13.88 10.83 0.84
CA GLU A 18 14.57 12.12 0.61
C GLU A 18 13.66 13.31 0.97
N GLU A 19 12.36 13.22 0.69
CA GLU A 19 11.39 14.28 0.99
C GLU A 19 11.05 14.35 2.48
N LYS A 20 10.86 13.21 3.14
CA LYS A 20 10.35 13.13 4.52
C LYS A 20 11.45 12.94 5.58
N GLY A 21 12.64 12.51 5.18
CA GLY A 21 13.71 12.04 6.06
C GLY A 21 13.45 10.61 6.55
N SER A 22 14.51 9.81 6.71
CA SER A 22 14.41 8.43 7.22
C SER A 22 13.90 8.35 8.66
N GLU A 23 14.16 9.40 9.44
CA GLU A 23 13.83 9.50 10.86
C GLU A 23 12.31 9.52 11.12
N ILE A 24 11.49 9.84 10.10
CA ILE A 24 10.04 9.99 10.25
C ILE A 24 9.39 8.73 10.83
N PHE A 25 9.91 7.56 10.45
CA PHE A 25 9.42 6.26 10.88
C PHE A 25 9.80 5.90 12.33
N GLU A 26 10.73 6.60 12.95
CA GLU A 26 11.10 6.31 14.34
C GLU A 26 9.98 6.64 15.33
N SER A 27 9.13 7.60 14.96
CA SER A 27 8.02 8.09 15.79
C SER A 27 6.67 7.46 15.46
N PHE A 28 6.58 6.66 14.40
CA PHE A 28 5.31 6.14 13.90
C PHE A 28 4.79 5.00 14.78
N THR A 29 3.48 5.02 14.99
CA THR A 29 2.70 3.83 15.33
C THR A 29 2.36 3.04 14.06
N ALA A 30 1.92 1.80 14.21
CA ALA A 30 1.44 1.00 13.07
C ALA A 30 0.27 1.65 12.34
N TYR A 31 -0.61 2.33 13.07
CA TYR A 31 -1.73 3.09 12.49
C TYR A 31 -1.22 4.21 11.57
N GLN A 32 -0.27 5.02 12.05
CA GLN A 32 0.32 6.11 11.26
C GLN A 32 1.08 5.58 10.05
N TYR A 33 1.72 4.42 10.15
CA TYR A 33 2.36 3.79 9.00
C TYR A 33 1.36 3.34 7.93
N ILE A 34 0.22 2.78 8.34
CA ILE A 34 -0.86 2.42 7.41
C ILE A 34 -1.48 3.66 6.77
N GLU A 35 -1.76 4.69 7.57
CA GLU A 35 -2.25 5.99 7.09
C GLU A 35 -1.30 6.58 6.04
N PHE A 36 -0.01 6.65 6.38
CA PHE A 36 1.03 7.11 5.49
C PHE A 36 1.08 6.31 4.18
N TYR A 37 1.02 4.98 4.26
CA TYR A 37 0.97 4.13 3.07
C TYR A 37 -0.24 4.46 2.19
N THR A 38 -1.43 4.58 2.77
CA THR A 38 -2.64 4.93 2.00
C THR A 38 -2.53 6.32 1.37
N ASP A 39 -1.96 7.29 2.08
CA ASP A 39 -1.70 8.63 1.54
C ASP A 39 -0.74 8.61 0.36
N GLN A 40 0.31 7.80 0.42
CA GLN A 40 1.23 7.64 -0.71
C GLN A 40 0.52 7.04 -1.92
N ILE A 41 -0.36 6.05 -1.75
CA ILE A 41 -1.12 5.49 -2.87
C ILE A 41 -2.05 6.54 -3.51
N ILE A 42 -2.75 7.36 -2.70
CA ILE A 42 -3.60 8.45 -3.20
C ILE A 42 -2.77 9.50 -3.92
N ARG A 43 -1.61 9.87 -3.37
CA ARG A 43 -0.68 10.81 -4.00
C ARG A 43 -0.20 10.29 -5.35
N ILE A 44 0.21 9.03 -5.44
CA ILE A 44 0.63 8.40 -6.71
C ILE A 44 -0.55 8.42 -7.70
N TYR A 45 -1.77 8.11 -7.27
CA TYR A 45 -2.94 8.16 -8.15
C TYR A 45 -3.13 9.56 -8.77
N ARG A 46 -2.97 10.62 -7.98
CA ARG A 46 -3.15 12.01 -8.42
C ARG A 46 -2.00 12.52 -9.28
N GLU A 47 -0.77 12.23 -8.89
CA GLU A 47 0.43 12.85 -9.47
C GLU A 47 1.07 11.99 -10.56
N ARG A 48 1.01 10.66 -10.41
CA ARG A 48 1.76 9.68 -11.21
C ARG A 48 0.94 8.41 -11.50
N PRO A 49 -0.30 8.50 -12.05
CA PRO A 49 -1.17 7.35 -12.28
C PRO A 49 -0.57 6.30 -13.23
N GLU A 50 0.39 6.67 -14.07
CA GLU A 50 1.15 5.75 -14.92
C GLU A 50 1.90 4.67 -14.12
N ILE A 51 2.36 4.96 -12.90
CA ILE A 51 2.99 3.97 -12.02
C ILE A 51 1.98 2.87 -11.65
N LEU A 52 0.74 3.26 -11.33
CA LEU A 52 -0.33 2.31 -10.99
C LEU A 52 -0.79 1.50 -12.20
N ARG A 53 -0.90 2.13 -13.38
CA ARG A 53 -1.18 1.41 -14.64
C ARG A 53 -0.09 0.38 -14.94
N PHE A 54 1.18 0.77 -14.80
CA PHE A 54 2.29 -0.14 -14.96
C PHE A 54 2.22 -1.31 -13.96
N SER A 55 1.98 -1.02 -12.68
CA SER A 55 1.86 -2.02 -11.62
C SER A 55 0.78 -3.06 -11.93
N ASN A 56 -0.41 -2.63 -12.33
CA ASN A 56 -1.47 -3.57 -12.72
C ASN A 56 -1.12 -4.39 -13.97
N ASN A 57 -0.57 -3.75 -15.00
CA ASN A 57 -0.15 -4.44 -16.23
C ASN A 57 0.91 -5.51 -15.94
N TYR A 58 1.86 -5.17 -15.05
CA TYR A 58 2.89 -6.08 -14.60
C TYR A 58 2.34 -7.28 -13.82
N LYS A 59 1.41 -7.06 -12.88
CA LYS A 59 0.74 -8.15 -12.14
C LYS A 59 -0.05 -9.06 -13.08
N ASN A 60 -0.78 -8.49 -14.04
CA ASN A 60 -1.50 -9.24 -15.06
C ASN A 60 -0.56 -10.08 -15.93
N PHE A 61 0.60 -9.53 -16.30
CA PHE A 61 1.64 -10.26 -17.02
C PHE A 61 2.17 -11.46 -16.21
N ILE A 62 2.57 -11.23 -14.96
CA ILE A 62 3.06 -12.32 -14.08
C ILE A 62 2.02 -13.43 -13.93
N SER A 63 0.76 -13.05 -13.68
CA SER A 63 -0.33 -13.99 -13.46
C SER A 63 -0.61 -14.86 -14.70
N ARG A 64 -0.58 -14.26 -15.90
CA ARG A 64 -0.80 -14.97 -17.17
C ARG A 64 0.35 -15.88 -17.54
N GLU A 65 1.58 -15.40 -17.37
CA GLU A 65 2.81 -16.13 -17.74
C GLU A 65 3.19 -17.20 -16.72
N LYS A 66 2.49 -17.29 -15.58
CA LYS A 66 2.77 -18.23 -14.47
C LYS A 66 4.26 -18.23 -14.09
N ILE A 67 4.84 -17.04 -14.00
CA ILE A 67 6.27 -16.86 -13.71
C ILE A 67 6.58 -17.51 -12.35
N LYS A 68 7.64 -18.31 -12.31
CA LYS A 68 8.06 -19.03 -11.10
C LYS A 68 8.51 -18.06 -10.00
N GLU A 69 8.30 -18.46 -8.75
CA GLU A 69 8.57 -17.66 -7.55
C GLU A 69 10.05 -17.26 -7.45
N GLU A 70 10.99 -18.11 -7.88
CA GLU A 70 12.42 -17.81 -7.85
C GLU A 70 12.79 -16.63 -8.75
N ALA A 71 12.10 -16.46 -9.87
CA ALA A 71 12.29 -15.31 -10.78
C ALA A 71 11.61 -14.03 -10.26
N LEU A 72 10.72 -14.15 -9.27
CA LEU A 72 10.08 -13.02 -8.60
C LEU A 72 10.84 -12.59 -7.33
N ALA A 73 11.60 -13.51 -6.72
CA ALA A 73 12.34 -13.29 -5.48
C ALA A 73 13.32 -12.11 -5.55
N GLU A 74 14.05 -11.95 -6.67
CA GLU A 74 14.95 -10.80 -6.89
C GLU A 74 14.23 -9.44 -6.86
N HIS A 75 12.91 -9.41 -7.08
CA HIS A 75 12.11 -8.17 -7.10
C HIS A 75 11.37 -7.91 -5.80
N LEU A 76 10.95 -8.98 -5.11
CA LEU A 76 10.45 -8.88 -3.74
C LEU A 76 11.52 -8.31 -2.79
N ASP A 77 12.81 -8.47 -3.13
CA ASP A 77 13.95 -7.94 -2.40
C ASP A 77 13.90 -6.42 -2.20
N VAL A 78 13.42 -5.66 -3.20
CA VAL A 78 13.29 -4.19 -3.13
C VAL A 78 12.25 -3.74 -2.10
N LEU A 79 11.26 -4.59 -1.81
CA LEU A 79 10.21 -4.31 -0.83
C LEU A 79 10.53 -4.84 0.57
N LYS A 80 11.63 -5.59 0.76
CA LYS A 80 12.04 -6.09 2.08
C LYS A 80 12.17 -5.00 3.15
N PRO A 81 12.73 -3.81 2.87
CA PRO A 81 12.80 -2.74 3.88
C PRO A 81 11.41 -2.29 4.37
N ALA A 82 10.45 -2.14 3.46
CA ALA A 82 9.07 -1.78 3.80
C ALA A 82 8.37 -2.88 4.61
N GLY A 83 8.62 -4.15 4.27
CA GLY A 83 8.14 -5.30 5.05
C GLY A 83 8.73 -5.36 6.46
N ALA A 84 10.03 -5.11 6.61
CA ALA A 84 10.70 -5.09 7.90
C ALA A 84 10.19 -3.95 8.81
N LEU A 85 9.95 -2.76 8.23
CA LEU A 85 9.32 -1.64 8.95
C LEU A 85 7.92 -2.00 9.42
N TYR A 86 7.10 -2.57 8.54
CA TYR A 86 5.76 -2.99 8.91
C TYR A 86 5.77 -4.02 10.04
N HIS A 87 6.64 -5.04 9.97
CA HIS A 87 6.78 -6.04 11.03
C HIS A 87 7.14 -5.41 12.38
N LYS A 88 8.10 -4.49 12.39
CA LYS A 88 8.46 -3.72 13.59
C LYS A 88 7.25 -3.01 14.19
N PHE A 89 6.48 -2.30 13.37
CA PHE A 89 5.29 -1.58 13.83
C PHE A 89 4.18 -2.51 14.31
N TYR A 90 3.97 -3.64 13.62
CA TYR A 90 2.97 -4.63 14.02
C TYR A 90 3.28 -5.22 15.40
N GLU A 91 4.54 -5.57 15.67
CA GLU A 91 4.95 -6.05 16.99
C GLU A 91 4.78 -4.96 18.07
N GLN A 92 5.08 -3.70 17.73
CA GLN A 92 4.82 -2.57 18.63
C GLN A 92 3.32 -2.39 18.92
N ALA A 93 2.46 -2.61 17.92
CA ALA A 93 1.00 -2.49 18.05
C ALA A 93 0.40 -3.47 19.07
N ARG A 94 1.07 -4.60 19.34
CA ARG A 94 0.65 -5.53 20.40
C ARG A 94 0.69 -4.86 21.78
N SER A 95 1.60 -3.91 21.97
CA SER A 95 1.79 -3.15 23.21
C SER A 95 0.95 -1.86 23.21
N ASP A 96 1.12 -1.01 22.19
CA ASP A 96 0.51 0.33 22.17
C ASP A 96 -0.95 0.36 21.70
N LYS A 97 -1.48 -0.78 21.21
CA LYS A 97 -2.85 -0.96 20.73
C LYS A 97 -3.22 0.01 19.59
N SER A 98 -2.25 0.52 18.83
CA SER A 98 -2.49 1.43 17.72
C SER A 98 -3.33 0.81 16.60
N ILE A 99 -3.17 -0.50 16.37
CA ILE A 99 -4.02 -1.29 15.47
C ILE A 99 -4.42 -2.61 16.12
N ARG A 100 -5.40 -3.26 15.51
CA ARG A 100 -5.84 -4.61 15.86
C ARG A 100 -4.71 -5.62 15.63
N THR A 101 -4.53 -6.53 16.58
CA THR A 101 -3.55 -7.64 16.52
C THR A 101 -4.21 -8.98 16.82
N ASP A 102 -5.54 -9.05 16.69
CA ASP A 102 -6.36 -10.26 16.84
C ASP A 102 -6.34 -11.16 15.59
N ILE A 103 -5.84 -10.62 14.47
CA ILE A 103 -5.64 -11.33 13.21
C ILE A 103 -4.14 -11.45 12.89
N PRO A 104 -3.70 -12.42 12.08
CA PRO A 104 -2.30 -12.55 11.69
C PRO A 104 -1.76 -11.31 10.97
N GLU A 105 -0.51 -10.95 11.26
CA GLU A 105 0.22 -9.81 10.64
C GLU A 105 0.09 -9.81 9.12
N GLN A 106 0.44 -10.94 8.49
CA GLN A 106 0.39 -11.09 7.04
C GLN A 106 -1.01 -10.86 6.49
N GLN A 107 -2.05 -11.33 7.21
CA GLN A 107 -3.43 -11.15 6.79
C GLN A 107 -3.84 -9.67 6.87
N LEU A 108 -3.47 -8.96 7.94
CA LEU A 108 -3.75 -7.53 8.08
C LEU A 108 -3.05 -6.74 6.97
N PHE A 109 -1.74 -6.96 6.82
CA PHE A 109 -0.92 -6.26 5.83
C PHE A 109 -1.45 -6.45 4.42
N THR A 110 -1.66 -7.72 4.06
CA THR A 110 -2.11 -8.08 2.71
C THR A 110 -3.50 -7.51 2.44
N SER A 111 -4.41 -7.54 3.42
CA SER A 111 -5.76 -7.00 3.25
C SER A 111 -5.74 -5.49 2.99
N VAL A 112 -5.01 -4.73 3.81
CA VAL A 112 -4.91 -3.27 3.68
C VAL A 112 -4.18 -2.87 2.40
N ALA A 113 -2.99 -3.43 2.18
CA ALA A 113 -2.15 -3.08 1.04
C ALA A 113 -2.80 -3.45 -0.30
N ILE A 114 -3.35 -4.67 -0.41
CA ILE A 114 -4.01 -5.09 -1.65
C ILE A 114 -5.30 -4.30 -1.87
N ALA A 115 -6.14 -4.07 -0.86
CA ALA A 115 -7.39 -3.35 -1.04
C ALA A 115 -7.13 -1.94 -1.59
N MET A 116 -6.23 -1.19 -0.94
CA MET A 116 -5.91 0.18 -1.35
C MET A 116 -5.28 0.21 -2.75
N LEU A 117 -4.26 -0.62 -2.98
CA LEU A 117 -3.54 -0.63 -4.24
C LEU A 117 -4.42 -1.08 -5.40
N ALA A 118 -5.24 -2.12 -5.22
CA ALA A 118 -6.08 -2.65 -6.28
C ALA A 118 -7.15 -1.65 -6.74
N VAL A 119 -7.76 -0.91 -5.81
CA VAL A 119 -8.76 0.12 -6.17
C VAL A 119 -8.10 1.30 -6.89
N ALA A 120 -6.96 1.78 -6.38
CA ALA A 120 -6.20 2.85 -7.04
C ALA A 120 -5.74 2.45 -8.45
N GLU A 121 -5.29 1.21 -8.64
CA GLU A 121 -4.91 0.66 -9.94
C GLU A 121 -6.08 0.59 -10.93
N ARG A 122 -7.28 0.23 -10.46
CA ARG A 122 -8.49 0.21 -11.28
C ARG A 122 -8.89 1.61 -11.73
N TYR A 123 -8.92 2.57 -10.81
CA TYR A 123 -9.22 3.96 -11.15
C TYR A 123 -8.18 4.57 -12.07
N ALA A 124 -6.88 4.27 -11.88
CA ALA A 124 -5.83 4.74 -12.79
C ALA A 124 -6.02 4.23 -14.23
N GLN A 125 -6.61 3.03 -14.40
CA GLN A 125 -6.97 2.47 -15.72
C GLN A 125 -8.32 2.95 -16.26
N GLY A 126 -9.08 3.75 -15.51
CA GLY A 126 -10.45 4.12 -15.86
C GLY A 126 -11.44 2.94 -15.80
N ILE A 127 -11.11 1.88 -15.06
CA ILE A 127 -11.98 0.71 -14.89
C ILE A 127 -12.96 0.99 -13.75
N VAL A 128 -14.13 1.53 -14.11
CA VAL A 128 -15.20 1.99 -13.21
C VAL A 128 -16.50 1.24 -13.48
N TRP A 129 -17.46 1.33 -12.56
CA TRP A 129 -18.81 0.82 -12.80
C TRP A 129 -19.56 1.73 -13.80
N ALA A 130 -20.53 1.13 -14.52
CA ALA A 130 -21.00 1.41 -15.88
C ALA A 130 -21.55 2.80 -16.26
N ASP A 131 -21.29 3.86 -15.50
CA ASP A 131 -21.55 5.26 -15.92
C ASP A 131 -20.72 6.30 -15.13
N ASP A 132 -19.82 5.88 -14.23
CA ASP A 132 -19.05 6.78 -13.37
C ASP A 132 -17.72 7.16 -14.01
N HIS A 133 -17.79 7.79 -15.19
CA HIS A 133 -16.61 8.27 -15.94
C HIS A 133 -16.04 9.58 -15.37
N LYS A 134 -16.11 9.78 -14.05
CA LYS A 134 -15.40 10.91 -13.42
C LYS A 134 -13.94 10.89 -13.84
N ALA A 135 -13.41 12.07 -14.10
CA ALA A 135 -12.00 12.23 -14.43
C ALA A 135 -11.08 11.95 -13.22
N ASP A 136 -11.63 12.03 -12.00
CA ASP A 136 -10.91 11.91 -10.74
C ASP A 136 -11.75 11.15 -9.70
N HIS A 137 -11.17 10.07 -9.16
CA HIS A 137 -11.75 9.23 -8.11
C HIS A 137 -11.00 9.35 -6.78
N THR A 138 -10.29 10.46 -6.56
CA THR A 138 -9.56 10.72 -5.31
C THR A 138 -10.48 10.60 -4.10
N GLN A 139 -11.71 11.11 -4.18
CA GLN A 139 -12.63 11.07 -3.04
C GLN A 139 -13.02 9.64 -2.65
N GLU A 140 -13.23 8.75 -3.63
CA GLU A 140 -13.51 7.34 -3.38
C GLU A 140 -12.30 6.63 -2.76
N LEU A 141 -11.08 7.02 -3.12
CA LEU A 141 -9.86 6.51 -2.47
C LEU A 141 -9.71 7.03 -1.03
N GLU A 142 -10.08 8.27 -0.75
CA GLU A 142 -10.13 8.81 0.62
C GLU A 142 -11.17 8.06 1.46
N PHE A 143 -12.35 7.75 0.91
CA PHE A 143 -13.33 6.91 1.61
C PHE A 143 -12.80 5.51 1.89
N LEU A 144 -12.11 4.89 0.93
CA LEU A 144 -11.47 3.59 1.13
C LEU A 144 -10.40 3.65 2.23
N LYS A 145 -9.56 4.69 2.23
CA LYS A 145 -8.58 4.94 3.30
C LYS A 145 -9.27 4.98 4.66
N GLU A 146 -10.32 5.77 4.82
CA GLU A 146 -11.04 5.87 6.10
C GLU A 146 -11.68 4.55 6.54
N MET A 147 -12.24 3.79 5.60
CA MET A 147 -12.78 2.45 5.87
C MET A 147 -11.69 1.48 6.36
N LEU A 148 -10.52 1.49 5.70
CA LEU A 148 -9.39 0.63 6.07
C LEU A 148 -8.82 1.03 7.43
N LEU A 149 -8.61 2.33 7.66
CA LEU A 149 -8.11 2.85 8.95
C LEU A 149 -9.06 2.52 10.09
N THR A 150 -10.37 2.70 9.88
CA THR A 150 -11.40 2.32 10.86
C THR A 150 -11.36 0.83 11.15
N TRP A 151 -11.25 -0.02 10.12
CA TRP A 151 -11.17 -1.47 10.28
C TRP A 151 -9.89 -1.93 11.00
N CYS A 152 -8.78 -1.19 10.83
CA CYS A 152 -7.52 -1.46 11.50
C CYS A 152 -7.52 -1.08 12.99
N ARG A 153 -8.42 -0.21 13.46
CA ARG A 153 -8.47 0.16 14.89
C ARG A 153 -8.91 -1.04 15.74
N THR A 154 -8.44 -1.07 16.98
CA THR A 154 -8.98 -1.97 18.00
C THR A 154 -10.41 -1.55 18.37
N PRO A 155 -11.28 -2.48 18.80
CA PRO A 155 -12.61 -2.13 19.33
C PRO A 155 -12.54 -1.09 20.46
N GLU A 156 -11.49 -1.15 21.28
CA GLU A 156 -11.21 -0.22 22.39
C GLU A 156 -10.93 1.22 21.92
N ASN A 157 -10.52 1.41 20.67
CA ASN A 157 -10.24 2.71 20.06
C ASN A 157 -11.42 3.26 19.23
N LEU A 158 -12.54 2.55 19.16
CA LEU A 158 -13.78 3.03 18.51
C LEU A 158 -14.67 3.85 19.46
N GLU A 159 -14.43 3.79 20.77
CA GLU A 159 -15.23 4.45 21.81
C GLU A 159 -14.63 5.77 22.35
N LYS A 160 -13.53 6.25 21.75
CA LYS A 160 -12.93 7.57 22.03
C LYS A 160 -13.11 8.52 20.85
#